data_AF-A0AAU0GZX5-F1
#
_entry.id   AF-A0AAU0GZX5-F1
#
_cell.length_a   1.000
_cell.length_b   1.000
_cell.length_c   1.000
_cell.angle_alpha   90.00
_cell.angle_beta   90.00
_cell.angle_gamma   90.00
#
_symmetry.space_group_name_H-M   'P 1'
#
loop_
_entity.id
_entity.type
_entity.pdbx_description
1 polymer ?
#
loop_
_entity_poly.entity_id
_entity_poly.type
_entity_poly.pdbx_seq_one_letter_code
_entity_poly.pdbx_strand_id
1 'polypeptide(L)' 'MNTLYPMRIQGKAYSIIGSKKETECEKREVCLLLTDGVVTYESADIPEALERLIVVSKHNSFKSPDAISFILQHL' A
#
# COMPACT_ATOMS: atom_id res chain seq x y z
N MET A 1 5.93 -6.59 23.80
CA MET A 1 5.98 -7.14 22.44
C MET A 1 7.31 -6.72 21.83
N ASN A 2 8.33 -7.57 21.86
CA ASN A 2 9.60 -7.34 21.15
C ASN A 2 9.38 -7.77 19.70
N THR A 3 8.74 -6.88 18.95
CA THR A 3 8.19 -7.09 17.62
C THR A 3 9.28 -7.00 16.55
N LEU A 4 9.07 -7.69 15.42
CA LEU A 4 9.94 -7.75 14.24
C LEU A 4 10.21 -6.40 13.54
N TYR A 5 9.74 -5.28 14.10
CA TYR A 5 9.92 -3.93 13.55
C TYR A 5 11.37 -3.45 13.37
N PRO A 6 12.41 -3.86 14.13
CA PRO A 6 13.75 -3.34 13.90
C PRO A 6 14.45 -4.01 12.71
N MET A 7 13.86 -5.07 12.13
CA MET A 7 14.46 -5.73 10.97
C MET A 7 14.05 -5.02 9.69
N ARG A 8 15.04 -4.35 9.07
CA ARG A 8 14.87 -3.76 7.75
C ARG A 8 14.49 -4.85 6.74
N ILE A 9 13.60 -4.50 5.82
CA ILE A 9 13.30 -5.35 4.67
C ILE A 9 14.59 -5.55 3.87
N GLN A 10 14.91 -6.81 3.55
CA GLN A 10 16.03 -7.14 2.70
C GLN A 10 15.61 -7.07 1.23
N GLY A 11 16.39 -6.35 0.42
CA GLY A 11 16.13 -6.17 -1.01
C GLY A 11 15.28 -4.93 -1.32
N LYS A 12 14.78 -4.87 -2.57
CA LYS A 12 13.89 -3.79 -3.02
C LYS A 12 12.47 -4.08 -2.51
N ALA A 13 11.86 -3.09 -1.88
CA ALA A 13 10.48 -3.15 -1.42
C ALA A 13 9.62 -2.15 -2.22
N TYR A 14 8.40 -2.54 -2.54
CA TYR A 14 7.39 -1.69 -3.16
C TYR A 14 6.08 -1.90 -2.42
N SER A 15 5.20 -0.89 -2.38
CA SER A 15 3.92 -0.97 -1.67
C SER A 15 2.73 -0.69 -2.58
N ILE A 16 1.74 -1.57 -2.53
CA ILE A 16 0.46 -1.39 -3.22
C ILE A 16 -0.62 -1.35 -2.14
N ILE A 17 -1.31 -0.21 -2.00
CA ILE A 17 -2.32 0.03 -0.97
C ILE A 17 -3.69 0.16 -1.62
N GLY A 18 -4.63 -0.66 -1.16
CA GLY A 18 -6.03 -0.55 -1.58
C GLY A 18 -6.74 0.62 -0.92
N SER A 19 -7.61 1.27 -1.69
CA SER A 19 -8.47 2.35 -1.23
C SER A 19 -9.90 2.18 -1.73
N LYS A 20 -10.84 2.87 -1.07
CA LYS A 20 -12.24 2.93 -1.51
C LYS A 20 -12.45 3.88 -2.68
N LYS A 21 -11.64 4.92 -2.81
CA LYS A 21 -11.87 6.02 -3.77
C LYS A 21 -10.61 6.85 -4.03
N GLU A 22 -9.89 7.20 -2.97
CA GLU A 22 -8.78 8.14 -3.07
C GLU A 22 -7.51 7.43 -3.56
N THR A 23 -6.78 8.02 -4.51
CA THR A 23 -5.57 7.43 -5.11
C THR A 23 -4.29 8.15 -4.69
N GLU A 24 -4.41 9.15 -3.81
CA GLU A 24 -3.31 10.00 -3.39
C GLU A 24 -3.37 10.23 -1.88
N CYS A 25 -2.20 10.44 -1.29
CA CYS A 25 -1.99 10.66 0.14
C CYS A 25 -1.04 11.84 0.31
N GLU A 26 -1.46 13.03 -0.12
CA GLU A 26 -0.66 14.26 0.02
C GLU A 26 -0.82 14.91 1.40
N LYS A 27 -2.01 14.75 2.00
CA LYS A 27 -2.35 15.30 3.31
C LYS A 27 -2.65 14.16 4.26
N ARG A 28 -2.13 14.24 5.49
CA ARG A 28 -2.35 13.23 6.53
C ARG A 28 -3.83 12.88 6.71
N GLU A 29 -4.70 13.87 6.69
CA GLU A 29 -6.16 13.69 6.81
C GLU A 29 -6.74 12.79 5.70
N VAL A 30 -6.24 12.93 4.47
CA VAL A 30 -6.64 12.08 3.34
C VAL A 30 -6.11 10.66 3.55
N CYS A 31 -4.86 10.53 3.98
CA CYS A 31 -4.23 9.23 4.24
C CYS A 31 -4.98 8.43 5.32
N LEU A 32 -5.52 9.10 6.34
CA LEU A 32 -6.32 8.46 7.39
C LEU A 32 -7.65 7.89 6.87
N LEU A 33 -8.15 8.37 5.74
CA LEU A 33 -9.36 7.87 5.10
C LEU A 33 -9.10 6.70 4.14
N LEU A 34 -7.82 6.46 3.79
CA LEU A 34 -7.43 5.38 2.90
C LEU A 34 -7.53 4.02 3.60
N THR A 35 -8.38 3.17 3.05
CA THR A 35 -8.57 1.78 3.46
C THR A 35 -9.15 0.98 2.31
N ASP A 36 -8.78 -0.30 2.22
CA ASP A 36 -9.37 -1.27 1.30
C ASP A 36 -10.67 -1.90 1.83
N GLY A 37 -11.15 -1.42 2.99
CA GLY A 37 -12.30 -1.93 3.72
C GLY A 37 -11.95 -2.88 4.87
N VAL A 38 -10.69 -3.31 4.99
CA VAL A 38 -10.21 -4.21 6.06
C VAL A 38 -8.97 -3.61 6.72
N VAL A 39 -8.00 -3.15 5.93
CA VAL A 39 -6.71 -2.62 6.38
C VAL A 39 -6.66 -1.11 6.15
N THR A 40 -6.06 -0.37 7.08
CA THR A 40 -5.83 1.08 6.96
C THR A 40 -4.52 1.38 6.25
N TYR A 41 -4.39 2.58 5.71
CA TYR A 41 -3.13 3.06 5.13
C TYR A 41 -1.94 2.94 6.08
N GLU A 42 -2.06 3.40 7.33
CA GLU A 42 -0.96 3.35 8.31
C GLU A 42 -0.47 1.93 8.61
N SER A 43 -1.34 0.92 8.46
CA SER A 43 -0.97 -0.49 8.64
C SER A 43 -0.38 -1.12 7.39
N ALA A 44 -0.79 -0.67 6.20
CA ALA A 44 -0.31 -1.18 4.92
C ALA A 44 0.94 -0.43 4.43
N ASP A 45 1.20 0.75 5.00
CA ASP A 45 2.35 1.56 4.69
C ASP A 45 3.65 1.03 5.32
N ILE A 46 4.71 1.06 4.52
CA ILE A 46 6.05 0.63 4.85
C ILE A 46 6.96 1.78 4.42
N PRO A 47 7.63 2.47 5.38
CA PRO A 47 8.52 3.60 5.09
C PRO A 47 9.67 3.27 4.14
N GLU A 48 10.09 2.01 4.09
CA GLU A 48 11.20 1.53 3.25
C GLU A 48 10.80 1.20 1.80
N ALA A 49 9.53 1.37 1.41
CA ALA A 49 9.09 1.15 0.04
C ALA A 49 9.72 2.18 -0.92
N LEU A 50 10.37 1.70 -1.99
CA LEU A 50 10.98 2.53 -3.03
C LEU A 50 9.94 3.30 -3.83
N GLU A 51 8.78 2.66 -4.05
CA GLU A 51 7.64 3.26 -4.72
C GLU A 51 6.34 2.75 -4.09
N ARG A 52 5.33 3.61 -4.13
CA ARG A 52 3.98 3.32 -3.66
C ARG A 52 2.96 3.57 -4.76
N LEU A 53 2.05 2.61 -4.90
CA LEU A 53 0.80 2.78 -5.61
C LEU A 53 -0.37 2.74 -4.62
N ILE A 54 -1.26 3.74 -4.66
CA ILE A 54 -2.57 3.69 -4.00
C ILE A 54 -3.60 3.44 -5.10
N VAL A 55 -4.40 2.39 -4.93
CA VAL A 55 -5.30 1.90 -5.98
C VAL A 55 -6.71 1.71 -5.45
N VAL A 56 -7.72 2.13 -6.23
CA VAL A 56 -9.12 1.89 -5.88
C VAL A 56 -9.43 0.40 -6.00
N SER A 57 -9.34 -0.31 -4.90
CA SER A 57 -9.49 -1.77 -4.83
C SER A 57 -9.86 -2.18 -3.40
N LYS A 58 -10.80 -3.11 -3.29
CA LYS A 58 -11.16 -3.74 -2.01
C LYS A 58 -10.14 -4.80 -1.63
N HIS A 59 -10.10 -5.16 -0.35
CA HIS A 59 -9.15 -6.15 0.18
C HIS A 59 -9.12 -7.46 -0.64
N ASN A 60 -10.29 -7.96 -1.03
CA ASN A 60 -10.43 -9.25 -1.70
C ASN A 60 -10.66 -9.16 -3.22
N SER A 61 -10.41 -8.01 -3.88
CA SER A 61 -10.68 -7.89 -5.32
C SER A 61 -9.57 -8.42 -6.23
N PHE A 62 -8.35 -8.69 -5.74
CA PHE A 62 -7.17 -9.37 -6.36
C PHE A 62 -6.77 -9.10 -7.83
N LYS A 63 -7.59 -8.42 -8.62
CA LYS A 63 -7.49 -8.29 -10.08
C LYS A 63 -7.57 -6.82 -10.50
N SER A 64 -7.07 -5.91 -9.67
CA SER A 64 -6.95 -4.51 -10.07
C SER A 64 -5.95 -4.41 -11.23
N PRO A 65 -6.35 -3.89 -12.40
CA PRO A 65 -5.45 -3.73 -13.53
C PRO A 65 -4.23 -2.88 -13.19
N ASP A 66 -4.42 -1.79 -12.44
CA ASP A 66 -3.34 -0.88 -12.08
C ASP A 66 -2.31 -1.56 -11.16
N ALA A 67 -2.80 -2.36 -10.20
CA ALA A 67 -1.93 -3.15 -9.32
C ALA A 67 -1.13 -4.18 -10.12
N ILE A 68 -1.76 -4.87 -11.07
CA ILE A 68 -1.09 -5.84 -11.94
C ILE A 68 -0.04 -5.14 -12.81
N SER A 69 -0.39 -4.03 -13.45
CA SER A 69 0.53 -3.24 -14.27
C SER A 69 1.75 -2.77 -13.46
N PHE A 70 1.54 -2.29 -12.23
CA PHE A 70 2.61 -1.89 -11.34
C PHE A 70 3.53 -3.05 -10.96
N ILE A 71 2.96 -4.23 -10.65
CA ILE A 71 3.75 -5.43 -10.37
C ILE A 71 4.61 -5.79 -11.58
N LEU A 72 4.03 -5.83 -12.79
CA LEU A 72 4.73 -6.20 -14.01
C LEU A 72 5.87 -5.24 -14.39
N GLN A 73 5.78 -3.96 -14.03
CA GLN A 73 6.84 -2.97 -14.24
C GLN A 73 8.06 -3.18 -13.33
N HIS A 74 7.89 -3.90 -12.23
CA HIS A 74 8.91 -4.09 -11.18
C HIS A 74 9.40 -5.53 -11.04
N LEU A 75 8.94 -6.45 -11.90
CA LEU A 75 9.50 -7.80 -12.08
C LEU A 75 10.84 -7.74 -12.82
#